data_AF-A0A399YUK2-F1
#
_entry.id   AF-A0A399YUK2-F1
#
_cell.length_a   1.000
_cell.length_b   1.000
_cell.length_c   1.000
_cell.angle_alpha   90.00
_cell.angle_beta   90.00
_cell.angle_gamma   90.00
#
_symmetry.space_group_name_H-M   'P 1'
#
loop_
_entity.id
_entity.type
_entity.pdbx_description
1 polymer ?
#
loop_
_entity_poly.entity_id
_entity_poly.type
_entity_poly.pdbx_seq_one_letter_code
_entity_poly.pdbx_strand_id
1 'polypeptide(L)'
;METMVRKQIYLRKRQDQLLKRQAKLRGISEAEFLRQALDQVLMLHGAPRLPGDPDAFAKFEKFITRRRKGIAGAPYRWKRDDAYEERMRRYDR
;
A
#
# COMPACT_ATOMS: atom_id res chain seq x y z
N MET A 1 -7.07 22.50 4.31
CA MET A 1 -6.99 22.57 5.78
C MET A 1 -6.89 21.16 6.29
N GLU A 2 -5.78 20.82 6.96
CA GLU A 2 -5.65 19.53 7.62
C GLU A 2 -6.34 19.59 8.99
N THR A 3 -7.20 18.62 9.28
CA THR A 3 -7.97 18.59 10.52
C THR A 3 -7.14 17.92 11.62
N MET A 4 -6.91 18.65 12.72
CA MET A 4 -6.15 18.12 13.86
C MET A 4 -7.06 17.39 14.84
N VAL A 5 -6.68 16.16 15.24
CA VAL A 5 -7.40 15.37 16.24
C VAL A 5 -6.59 15.34 17.54
N ARG A 6 -7.18 15.76 18.66
CA ARG A 6 -6.52 15.71 19.98
C ARG A 6 -6.32 14.25 20.40
N LYS A 7 -5.08 13.88 20.73
CA LYS A 7 -4.72 12.60 21.35
C LYS A 7 -4.13 12.86 22.73
N GLN A 8 -4.51 12.06 23.72
CA GLN A 8 -3.93 12.05 25.07
C GLN A 8 -3.25 10.70 25.29
N ILE A 9 -1.98 10.72 25.68
CA ILE A 9 -1.16 9.51 25.87
C ILE A 9 -0.40 9.60 27.19
N TYR A 10 -0.26 8.47 27.88
CA TYR A 10 0.58 8.38 29.08
C TYR A 10 2.01 8.04 28.67
N LEU A 11 2.97 8.82 29.17
CA LEU A 11 4.40 8.62 28.95
C LEU A 11 5.08 8.27 30.27
N ARG A 12 6.07 7.37 30.20
CA ARG A 12 6.97 7.14 31.35
C ARG A 12 7.80 8.39 31.60
N LYS A 13 8.23 8.62 32.84
CA LYS A 13 9.05 9.79 33.24
C LYS A 13 10.28 10.00 32.34
N ARG A 14 10.96 8.91 31.96
CA ARG A 14 12.10 8.96 31.03
C ARG A 14 11.70 9.46 29.62
N GLN A 15 10.54 9.05 29.13
CA GLN A 15 10.05 9.46 27.80
C GLN A 15 9.67 10.95 27.78
N ASP A 16 9.01 11.44 28.83
CA ASP A 16 8.71 12.88 29.00
C ASP A 16 9.99 13.74 29.01
N GLN A 17 11.01 13.32 29.76
CA GLN A 17 12.30 14.03 29.79
C GLN A 17 12.98 14.06 28.42
N LEU A 18 12.95 12.95 27.69
CA LEU A 18 13.52 12.88 26.35
C LEU A 18 12.73 13.74 25.36
N LEU A 19 11.39 13.72 25.42
CA LEU A 19 10.52 14.53 24.59
C LEU A 19 10.83 16.02 24.76
N LYS A 20 10.83 16.51 26.01
CA LYS A 20 11.17 17.89 26.36
C LYS A 20 12.54 18.30 25.86
N ARG A 21 13.54 17.45 26.09
CA ARG A 21 14.91 17.73 25.65
C ARG A 21 15.00 17.83 24.13
N GLN A 22 14.39 16.90 23.40
CA GLN A 22 14.46 16.87 21.94
C GLN A 22 13.68 18.03 21.31
N ALA A 23 12.49 18.34 21.82
CA ALA A 23 11.70 19.48 21.39
C ALA A 23 12.47 20.80 21.59
N LYS A 24 13.07 20.99 22.78
CA LYS A 24 13.89 22.16 23.10
C LYS A 24 15.13 22.28 22.20
N LEU A 25 15.85 21.18 21.98
CA LEU A 25 17.04 21.17 21.12
C LEU A 25 16.72 21.57 19.67
N ARG A 26 15.52 21.25 19.19
CA ARG A 26 15.06 21.59 17.83
C ARG A 26 14.31 22.91 17.75
N GLY A 27 14.04 23.58 18.87
CA GLY A 27 13.28 24.82 18.92
C GLY A 27 11.81 24.67 18.52
N ILE A 28 11.23 23.47 18.64
CA ILE A 28 9.83 23.18 18.28
C ILE A 28 9.03 22.76 19.52
N SER A 29 7.69 22.77 19.40
CA SER A 29 6.83 22.25 20.46
C SER A 29 6.92 20.73 20.61
N GLU A 30 6.63 20.21 21.80
CA GLU A 30 6.57 18.77 22.07
C GLU A 30 5.56 18.06 21.14
N ALA A 31 4.41 18.70 20.88
CA ALA A 31 3.40 18.17 19.98
C ALA A 31 3.90 18.09 18.53
N GLU A 32 4.65 19.09 18.08
CA GLU A 32 5.26 19.09 16.74
C GLU A 32 6.33 18.02 16.60
N PHE A 33 7.16 17.84 17.65
CA PHE A 33 8.13 16.75 17.69
C PHE A 33 7.44 15.38 17.59
N LEU A 34 6.35 15.17 18.33
CA LEU A 34 5.60 13.91 18.27
C LEU A 34 4.96 13.66 16.90
N ARG A 35 4.44 14.70 16.23
CA ARG A 35 3.93 14.58 14.85
C ARG A 35 5.04 14.15 13.90
N GLN A 36 6.16 14.87 13.87
CA GLN A 36 7.30 14.54 13.00
C GLN A 36 7.87 13.14 13.27
N ALA A 37 7.97 12.75 14.55
CA ALA A 37 8.41 11.42 14.93
C ALA A 37 7.44 10.34 14.45
N LEU A 38 6.13 10.58 14.54
CA LEU A 38 5.11 9.66 14.02
C LEU A 38 5.21 9.53 12.50
N ASP A 39 5.31 10.65 11.78
CA ASP A 39 5.46 10.66 10.32
C ASP A 39 6.73 9.90 9.90
N GLN A 40 7.86 10.14 10.57
CA GLN A 40 9.10 9.45 10.29
C GLN A 40 9.00 7.94 10.53
N VAL A 41 8.39 7.52 11.64
CA VAL A 41 8.16 6.09 11.93
C VAL A 41 7.25 5.47 10.86
N LEU A 42 6.17 6.15 10.46
CA LEU A 42 5.27 5.69 9.41
C LEU A 42 5.92 5.68 8.02
N MET A 43 6.88 6.56 7.75
CA MET A 43 7.69 6.48 6.51
C MET A 43 8.65 5.30 6.53
N LEU A 44 9.24 4.99 7.69
CA LEU A 44 10.19 3.89 7.85
C LEU A 44 9.52 2.50 7.93
N HIS A 45 8.30 2.44 8.47
CA HIS A 45 7.57 1.19 8.75
C HIS A 45 6.31 1.03 7.90
N GLY A 46 5.88 2.08 7.20
CA GLY A 46 4.86 1.99 6.16
C GLY A 46 5.38 1.05 5.08
N ALA A 47 4.54 0.09 4.68
CA ALA A 47 4.80 -0.94 3.69
C ALA A 47 5.78 -0.45 2.62
N PRO A 48 6.77 -1.28 2.21
CA PRO A 48 7.79 -0.85 1.28
C PRO A 48 7.06 -0.18 0.12
N ARG A 49 7.22 1.15 0.01
CA ARG A 49 7.15 1.75 -1.31
C ARG A 49 8.33 1.11 -2.00
N LEU A 50 8.12 -0.10 -2.57
CA LEU A 50 8.96 -0.53 -3.66
C LEU A 50 9.03 0.71 -4.54
N PRO A 51 10.22 1.23 -4.88
CA PRO A 51 10.31 2.23 -5.91
C PRO A 51 9.63 1.58 -7.13
N GLY A 52 8.35 1.91 -7.31
CA GLY A 52 7.57 1.41 -8.42
C GLY A 52 8.26 1.99 -9.61
N ASP A 53 8.72 1.13 -10.50
CA ASP A 53 9.25 1.57 -11.78
C ASP A 53 8.19 2.50 -12.38
N PRO A 54 8.47 3.81 -12.53
CA PRO A 54 7.48 4.77 -13.05
C PRO A 54 7.04 4.38 -14.46
N ASP A 55 7.86 3.58 -15.17
CA ASP A 55 7.56 3.04 -16.49
C ASP A 55 6.87 1.67 -16.44
N ALA A 56 6.60 1.09 -15.28
CA ALA A 56 5.95 -0.22 -15.17
C ALA A 56 4.59 -0.23 -15.88
N PHE A 57 3.82 0.85 -15.72
CA PHE A 57 2.53 0.99 -16.39
C PHE A 57 2.69 1.14 -17.91
N ALA A 58 3.67 1.94 -18.36
CA ALA A 58 3.97 2.08 -19.79
C ALA A 58 4.47 0.77 -20.43
N LYS A 59 5.26 -0.03 -19.69
CA LYS A 59 5.70 -1.37 -20.11
C LYS A 59 4.52 -2.32 -20.22
N PHE A 60 3.57 -2.26 -19.27
CA PHE A 60 2.34 -3.04 -19.31
C PHE A 60 1.45 -2.66 -20.51
N GLU A 61 1.26 -1.37 -20.78
CA GLU A 61 0.48 -0.90 -21.94
C GLU A 61 1.10 -1.35 -23.28
N LYS A 62 2.43 -1.25 -23.41
CA LYS A 62 3.15 -1.78 -24.58
C LYS A 62 2.97 -3.29 -24.72
N PHE A 63 3.02 -4.03 -23.61
CA PHE A 63 2.80 -5.48 -23.60
C PHE A 63 1.40 -5.85 -24.08
N ILE A 64 0.35 -5.22 -23.54
CA ILE A 64 -1.04 -5.46 -23.94
C ILE A 64 -1.27 -5.05 -25.39
N THR A 65 -0.76 -3.88 -25.82
CA THR A 65 -0.90 -3.40 -27.20
C THR A 65 -0.24 -4.35 -28.19
N ARG A 66 0.95 -4.87 -27.87
CA ARG A 66 1.64 -5.87 -28.70
C ARG A 66 0.85 -7.17 -28.81
N ARG A 67 0.15 -7.57 -27.75
CA ARG A 67 -0.67 -8.79 -27.68
C ARG A 67 -2.12 -8.58 -28.17
N ARG A 68 -2.48 -7.34 -28.53
CA ARG A 68 -3.81 -6.95 -29.02
C ARG A 68 -4.12 -7.49 -30.42
N LYS A 69 -3.09 -7.94 -31.16
CA LYS A 69 -3.28 -8.84 -32.30
C LYS A 69 -3.82 -10.16 -31.72
N GLY A 70 -5.15 -10.31 -31.76
CA GLY A 70 -5.85 -11.44 -31.18
C GLY A 70 -5.25 -12.77 -31.62
N ILE A 71 -5.38 -13.78 -30.76
CA ILE A 71 -5.06 -15.16 -31.12
C ILE A 71 -5.97 -15.54 -32.29
N ALA A 72 -5.42 -16.14 -33.34
CA ALA A 72 -6.20 -16.60 -34.48
C ALA A 72 -7.27 -17.61 -33.99
N GLY A 73 -8.54 -17.31 -34.18
CA GLY A 73 -9.66 -18.14 -33.74
C GLY A 73 -10.89 -17.34 -33.34
N ALA A 74 -11.99 -18.04 -33.09
CA ALA A 74 -13.19 -17.42 -32.53
C ALA A 74 -12.90 -16.89 -31.10
N PRO A 75 -13.43 -15.72 -30.71
CA PRO A 75 -13.25 -15.21 -29.36
C PRO A 75 -13.78 -16.21 -28.34
N TYR A 76 -12.96 -16.54 -27.33
CA TYR A 76 -13.40 -17.41 -26.25
C TYR A 76 -14.55 -16.74 -25.50
N ARG A 77 -15.74 -17.34 -25.60
CA ARG A 77 -16.92 -16.88 -24.89
C ARG A 77 -17.04 -17.68 -23.61
N TRP A 78 -16.58 -17.10 -22.50
CA TRP A 78 -16.69 -17.72 -21.19
C TRP A 78 -18.15 -18.06 -20.89
N LYS A 79 -18.42 -19.33 -20.64
CA LYS A 79 -19.66 -19.81 -20.04
C LYS A 79 -19.34 -20.35 -18.67
N ARG A 80 -20.24 -20.07 -17.72
CA ARG A 80 -20.10 -20.56 -16.34
C ARG A 80 -20.04 -22.09 -16.29
N ASP A 81 -20.78 -22.75 -17.17
CA ASP A 81 -20.90 -24.21 -17.20
C ASP A 81 -19.59 -24.90 -17.57
N ASP A 82 -18.78 -24.31 -18.47
CA ASP A 82 -17.44 -24.81 -18.85
C ASP A 82 -16.52 -24.99 -17.63
N ALA A 83 -16.67 -24.15 -16.60
CA ALA A 83 -15.86 -24.23 -15.38
C ALA A 83 -16.25 -25.44 -14.49
N TYR A 84 -17.45 -25.99 -14.67
CA TYR A 84 -17.96 -27.13 -13.91
C TYR A 84 -17.98 -28.43 -14.74
N GLU A 85 -17.90 -28.37 -16.07
CA GLU A 85 -17.89 -29.55 -16.94
C GLU A 85 -16.76 -30.54 -16.58
N GLU A 86 -15.53 -30.07 -16.42
CA GLU A 86 -14.40 -30.94 -16.03
C GLU A 86 -14.55 -31.52 -14.63
N ARG A 87 -15.15 -30.76 -13.70
CA ARG A 87 -15.41 -31.22 -12.34
C ARG A 87 -16.54 -32.24 -12.30
N MET A 88 -17.61 -32.03 -13.06
CA MET A 88 -18.78 -32.91 -13.15
C MET A 88 -18.44 -34.24 -13.82
N ARG A 89 -17.58 -34.25 -14.85
CA ARG A 89 -17.08 -35.48 -15.51
C ARG A 89 -16.34 -36.44 -14.57
N ARG A 90 -15.79 -35.94 -13.46
CA ARG A 90 -15.06 -36.77 -12.47
C ARG A 90 -16.00 -37.57 -11.55
N TYR A 91 -17.25 -37.14 -11.42
CA TYR A 91 -18.25 -37.77 -10.54
C TYR A 91 -19.29 -38.61 -11.30
N ASP A 92 -19.19 -38.66 -12.63
CA ASP A 92 -20.12 -39.38 -13.51
C ASP A 92 -19.65 -40.82 -13.83
N ARG A 93 -18.97 -41.48 -12.87
CA ARG A 93 -18.47 -42.86 -12.98
C ARG A 93 -18.95 -43.71 -11.83
#